data_AF-A0A7J2MW72-F1
#
_entry.id   AF-A0A7J2MW72-F1
#
_cell.length_a   1.000
_cell.length_b   1.000
_cell.length_c   1.000
_cell.angle_alpha   90.00
_cell.angle_beta   90.00
_cell.angle_gamma   90.00
#
_symmetry.space_group_name_H-M   'P 1'
#
loop_
_entity.id
_entity.type
_entity.pdbx_description
1 polymer ?
#
loop_
_entity_poly.entity_id
_entity_poly.type
_entity_poly.pdbx_seq_one_letter_code
_entity_poly.pdbx_strand_id
1 'polypeptide(L)'
;MNKKEAIVSAVAFFLLATGITSNAYLHLRHIEKGDYISIGNEKVYIDDIFETCGIMTFEVNEKGVMKNYTGALLSDIINMSHIENPQEHKYVIIASDGYQKTVEWKDMMNGIITEEKRIIFPNLPRAFWIRDVIKIEVM
;
A
#
# COMPACT_ATOMS: atom_id res chain seq x y z
N MET A 1 21.99 -23.26 -48.92
CA MET A 1 21.85 -23.53 -47.48
C MET A 1 21.37 -24.96 -47.30
N ASN A 2 22.19 -25.81 -46.69
CA ASN A 2 21.90 -27.23 -46.56
C ASN A 2 20.77 -27.44 -45.53
N LYS A 3 19.87 -28.42 -45.71
CA LYS A 3 18.73 -28.65 -44.77
C LYS A 3 19.17 -28.73 -43.30
N LYS A 4 20.39 -29.22 -43.04
CA LYS A 4 20.99 -29.31 -41.70
C LYS A 4 21.36 -27.93 -41.12
N GLU A 5 21.87 -27.01 -41.93
CA GLU A 5 22.28 -25.65 -41.51
C GLU A 5 21.07 -24.76 -41.20
N ALA A 6 19.98 -24.95 -41.95
CA ALA A 6 18.71 -24.26 -41.72
C ALA A 6 18.08 -24.64 -40.37
N ILE A 7 18.16 -25.92 -39.99
CA ILE A 7 17.64 -26.41 -38.71
C ILE A 7 18.47 -25.88 -37.54
N VAL A 8 19.80 -25.88 -37.66
CA VAL A 8 20.70 -25.34 -36.62
C VAL A 8 20.45 -23.84 -36.40
N SER A 9 20.26 -23.08 -37.48
CA SER A 9 19.92 -21.64 -37.37
C SER A 9 18.55 -21.42 -36.73
N ALA A 10 17.55 -22.24 -37.05
CA ALA A 10 16.21 -22.12 -36.47
C ALA A 10 16.19 -22.40 -34.96
N VAL A 11 16.95 -23.41 -34.51
CA VAL A 11 17.09 -23.72 -33.08
C VAL A 11 17.79 -22.59 -32.32
N ALA A 12 18.81 -21.97 -32.92
CA ALA A 12 19.50 -20.82 -32.32
C ALA A 12 18.58 -19.61 -32.12
N PHE A 13 17.70 -19.31 -33.09
CA PHE A 13 16.68 -18.26 -32.95
C PHE A 13 15.69 -18.55 -31.82
N PHE A 14 15.26 -19.81 -31.66
CA PHE A 14 14.37 -20.22 -30.57
C PHE A 14 15.04 -20.08 -29.20
N LEU A 15 16.33 -20.43 -29.07
CA LEU A 15 17.08 -20.29 -27.83
C LEU A 15 17.36 -18.83 -27.45
N LEU A 16 17.53 -17.94 -28.43
CA LEU A 16 17.65 -16.49 -28.18
C LEU A 16 16.31 -15.87 -27.76
N ALA A 17 15.18 -16.37 -28.27
CA ALA A 17 13.85 -15.86 -27.94
C ALA A 17 13.41 -16.19 -26.50
N THR A 18 13.86 -17.31 -25.93
CA THR A 18 13.53 -17.67 -24.53
C THR A 18 14.38 -16.93 -23.50
N GLY A 19 15.46 -16.25 -23.91
CA GLY A 19 16.33 -15.48 -23.02
C GLY A 19 15.80 -14.09 -22.62
N ILE A 20 14.76 -13.58 -23.29
CA ILE A 20 14.25 -12.22 -23.07
C ILE A 20 13.12 -12.21 -22.00
N THR A 21 12.54 -13.35 -21.66
CA THR A 21 11.35 -13.41 -20.80
C THR A 21 11.63 -13.10 -19.32
N SER A 22 12.86 -13.31 -18.83
CA SER A 22 13.15 -13.14 -17.40
C SER A 22 13.25 -11.66 -16.99
N ASN A 23 13.73 -10.77 -17.87
CA ASN A 23 13.86 -9.34 -17.54
C ASN A 23 12.58 -8.55 -17.88
N ALA A 24 11.82 -8.99 -18.89
CA ALA A 24 10.54 -8.37 -19.24
C ALA A 24 9.47 -8.62 -18.16
N TYR A 25 9.48 -9.77 -17.48
CA TYR A 25 8.51 -10.08 -16.42
C TYR A 25 8.65 -9.15 -15.21
N LEU A 26 9.89 -8.82 -14.83
CA LEU A 26 10.17 -7.86 -13.76
C LEU A 26 9.86 -6.41 -14.18
N HIS A 27 9.96 -6.08 -15.48
CA HIS A 27 9.66 -4.74 -15.99
C HIS A 27 8.15 -4.50 -16.25
N LEU A 28 7.38 -5.53 -16.60
CA LEU A 28 5.93 -5.42 -16.83
C LEU A 28 5.12 -5.21 -15.54
N ARG A 29 5.63 -5.62 -14.36
CA ARG A 29 5.05 -5.25 -13.06
C ARG A 29 5.10 -3.75 -12.77
N HIS A 30 5.92 -2.97 -13.49
CA HIS A 30 6.03 -1.52 -13.29
C HIS A 30 4.98 -0.70 -14.07
N ILE A 31 4.22 -1.31 -15.00
CA ILE A 31 3.38 -0.58 -15.96
C ILE A 31 1.93 -0.34 -15.46
N GLU A 32 1.47 -1.05 -14.42
CA GLU A 32 0.21 -0.77 -13.71
C GLU A 32 0.43 -0.82 -12.21
N LYS A 33 1.35 -0.01 -11.66
CA LYS A 33 1.41 0.10 -10.19
C LYS A 33 0.06 0.64 -9.69
N GLY A 34 -0.65 -0.19 -8.92
CA GLY A 34 -2.02 0.00 -8.48
C GLY A 34 -2.26 1.21 -7.58
N ASP A 35 -3.36 1.16 -6.84
CA ASP A 35 -3.77 2.26 -5.98
C ASP A 35 -2.72 2.54 -4.88
N TYR A 36 -2.49 3.81 -4.52
CA TYR A 36 -1.48 4.20 -3.52
C TYR A 36 -1.96 5.31 -2.57
N ILE A 37 -1.23 5.48 -1.48
CA ILE A 37 -1.26 6.66 -0.61
C ILE A 37 0.14 7.28 -0.54
N SER A 38 0.20 8.60 -0.32
CA SER A 38 1.48 9.30 -0.15
C SER A 38 1.80 9.46 1.34
N ILE A 39 3.01 9.12 1.77
CA ILE A 39 3.44 9.25 3.16
C ILE A 39 4.73 10.06 3.18
N GLY A 40 4.65 11.28 3.71
CA GLY A 40 5.71 12.26 3.51
C GLY A 40 5.97 12.48 2.01
N ASN A 41 7.17 12.10 1.55
CA ASN A 41 7.59 12.19 0.15
C ASN A 41 7.53 10.83 -0.59
N GLU A 42 7.19 9.75 0.09
CA GLU A 42 7.14 8.41 -0.49
C GLU A 42 5.73 8.05 -0.95
N LYS A 43 5.65 7.23 -2.01
CA LYS A 43 4.39 6.62 -2.45
C LYS A 43 4.38 5.18 -1.99
N VAL A 44 3.37 4.82 -1.22
CA VAL A 44 3.18 3.47 -0.69
C VAL A 44 1.93 2.87 -1.33
N TYR A 45 2.11 1.77 -2.05
CA TYR A 45 1.02 1.10 -2.77
C TYR A 45 0.17 0.27 -1.82
N ILE A 46 -1.15 0.24 -2.07
CA ILE A 46 -2.09 -0.50 -1.23
C ILE A 46 -1.74 -1.98 -1.20
N ASP A 47 -1.42 -2.58 -2.35
CA ASP A 47 -1.03 -3.99 -2.40
C ASP A 47 0.20 -4.26 -1.52
N ASP A 48 1.24 -3.42 -1.61
CA ASP A 48 2.46 -3.55 -0.80
C ASP A 48 2.15 -3.43 0.71
N ILE A 49 1.21 -2.56 1.10
CA ILE A 49 0.77 -2.39 2.49
C ILE A 49 0.17 -3.68 3.02
N PHE A 50 -0.74 -4.31 2.27
CA PHE A 50 -1.44 -5.52 2.70
C PHE A 50 -0.60 -6.80 2.57
N GLU A 51 0.44 -6.79 1.74
CA GLU A 51 1.44 -7.87 1.69
C GLU A 51 2.44 -7.79 2.85
N THR A 52 2.73 -6.60 3.38
CA THR A 52 3.84 -6.39 4.33
C THR A 52 3.40 -6.13 5.77
N CYS A 53 2.28 -5.43 5.99
CA CYS A 53 1.85 -5.01 7.32
C CYS A 53 1.06 -6.08 8.06
N GLY A 54 1.02 -5.97 9.39
CA GLY A 54 0.06 -6.69 10.20
C GLY A 54 -1.38 -6.26 9.88
N ILE A 55 -2.25 -7.25 9.64
CA ILE A 55 -3.68 -7.03 9.44
C ILE A 55 -4.42 -7.21 10.76
N MET A 56 -5.32 -6.28 11.08
CA MET A 56 -6.15 -6.31 12.27
C MET A 56 -7.62 -6.07 11.91
N THR A 57 -8.52 -6.72 12.66
CA THR A 57 -9.97 -6.52 12.55
C THR A 57 -10.49 -5.87 13.82
N PHE A 58 -11.21 -4.76 13.67
CA PHE A 58 -11.96 -4.12 14.74
C PHE A 58 -13.45 -4.35 14.57
N GLU A 59 -14.08 -4.85 15.63
CA GLU A 59 -15.54 -4.91 15.73
C GLU A 59 -16.04 -3.64 16.44
N VAL A 60 -16.87 -2.86 15.76
CA VAL A 60 -17.38 -1.57 16.27
C VAL A 60 -18.88 -1.47 16.12
N ASN A 61 -19.54 -0.97 17.16
CA ASN A 61 -20.97 -0.68 17.13
C ASN A 61 -21.24 0.63 16.36
N GLU A 62 -21.96 0.53 15.25
CA GLU A 62 -22.45 1.66 14.47
C GLU A 62 -23.97 1.80 14.58
N LYS A 63 -24.43 2.78 15.36
CA LYS A 63 -25.87 3.09 15.51
C LYS A 63 -26.70 1.84 15.88
N GLY A 64 -26.18 1.00 16.76
CA GLY A 64 -26.83 -0.24 17.19
C GLY A 64 -26.56 -1.46 16.30
N VAL A 65 -25.79 -1.31 15.22
CA VAL A 65 -25.39 -2.41 14.32
C VAL A 65 -23.90 -2.70 14.50
N MET A 66 -23.54 -3.93 14.84
CA MET A 66 -22.14 -4.35 14.90
C MET A 66 -21.57 -4.43 13.47
N LYS A 67 -20.42 -3.79 13.25
CA LYS A 67 -19.68 -3.85 11.99
C LYS A 67 -18.22 -4.17 12.23
N ASN A 68 -17.65 -4.94 11.32
CA ASN A 68 -16.23 -5.27 11.34
C ASN A 68 -15.49 -4.43 10.31
N TYR A 69 -14.34 -3.92 10.70
CA TYR A 69 -13.38 -3.23 9.86
C TYR A 69 -12.08 -3.99 9.89
N THR A 70 -11.63 -4.48 8.74
CA THR A 70 -10.35 -5.17 8.59
C THR A 70 -9.40 -4.29 7.80
N GLY A 71 -8.16 -4.16 8.27
CA GLY A 71 -7.18 -3.30 7.62
C GLY A 71 -5.77 -3.49 8.15
N ALA A 72 -4.82 -2.91 7.44
CA ALA A 72 -3.41 -2.89 7.80
C ALA A 72 -3.16 -1.86 8.92
N LEU A 73 -2.28 -2.20 9.86
CA LEU A 73 -1.90 -1.31 10.97
C LEU A 73 -1.16 -0.06 10.46
N LEU A 74 -1.62 1.11 10.87
CA LEU A 74 -1.00 2.38 10.47
C LEU A 74 0.43 2.53 10.99
N SER A 75 0.74 2.00 12.17
CA SER A 75 2.12 2.00 12.70
C SER A 75 3.10 1.28 11.79
N ASP A 76 2.70 0.16 11.20
CA ASP A 76 3.56 -0.65 10.33
C ASP A 76 3.85 0.09 9.02
N ILE A 77 2.84 0.80 8.51
CA ILE A 77 2.95 1.63 7.32
C ILE A 77 3.91 2.81 7.56
N ILE A 78 3.86 3.45 8.72
CA ILE A 78 4.83 4.51 9.06
C ILE A 78 6.24 3.92 9.22
N ASN A 79 6.36 2.76 9.88
CA ASN A 79 7.64 2.09 10.08
C ASN A 79 8.30 1.65 8.76
N MET A 80 7.52 1.27 7.74
CA MET A 80 8.07 0.97 6.40
C MET A 80 8.46 2.21 5.61
N SER A 81 7.93 3.39 5.93
CA SER A 81 8.14 4.64 5.18
C SER A 81 9.45 5.36 5.55
N HIS A 82 10.39 4.65 6.20
CA HIS A 82 11.71 5.14 6.64
C HIS A 82 11.69 6.46 7.44
N ILE A 83 10.60 6.75 8.15
CA ILE A 83 10.48 7.94 9.00
C ILE A 83 11.33 7.73 10.25
N GLU A 84 12.30 8.60 10.48
CA GLU A 84 13.09 8.61 11.70
C GLU A 84 12.22 9.06 12.89
N ASN A 85 12.41 8.43 14.05
CA ASN A 85 11.72 8.77 15.30
C ASN A 85 10.19 8.98 15.18
N PRO A 86 9.40 8.01 14.68
CA PRO A 86 7.95 8.16 14.47
C PRO A 86 7.19 8.76 15.68
N GLN A 87 7.60 8.39 16.90
CA GLN A 87 7.02 8.88 18.14
C GLN A 87 7.14 10.38 18.39
N GLU A 88 8.07 11.08 17.73
CA GLU A 88 8.31 12.52 17.89
C GLU A 88 7.47 13.37 16.92
N HIS A 89 6.74 12.72 16.02
CA HIS A 89 5.98 13.36 14.96
C HIS A 89 4.49 13.44 15.25
N LYS A 90 3.85 14.38 14.55
CA LYS A 90 2.38 14.40 14.37
C LYS A 90 2.05 14.03 12.94
N TYR A 91 0.87 13.43 12.77
CA TYR A 91 0.45 12.89 11.47
C TYR A 91 -0.81 13.60 11.01
N VAL A 92 -0.76 14.24 9.84
CA VAL A 92 -1.94 14.84 9.21
C VAL A 92 -2.45 13.90 8.14
N ILE A 93 -3.60 13.28 8.39
CA ILE A 93 -4.25 12.37 7.47
C ILE A 93 -5.21 13.18 6.60
N ILE A 94 -5.07 13.06 5.29
CA ILE A 94 -5.76 13.88 4.29
C ILE A 94 -6.52 12.99 3.31
N ALA A 95 -7.81 13.26 3.16
CA ALA A 95 -8.71 12.63 2.20
C ALA A 95 -8.72 13.35 0.86
N SER A 96 -9.22 12.65 -0.16
CA SER A 96 -9.39 13.18 -1.51
C SER A 96 -10.33 14.40 -1.61
N ASP A 97 -11.27 14.55 -0.67
CA ASP A 97 -12.19 15.68 -0.58
C ASP A 97 -11.61 16.88 0.18
N GLY A 98 -10.36 16.80 0.62
CA GLY A 98 -9.68 17.82 1.43
C GLY A 98 -9.99 17.74 2.93
N TYR A 99 -10.78 16.78 3.38
CA TYR A 99 -10.96 16.54 4.81
C TYR A 99 -9.65 16.08 5.45
N GLN A 100 -9.32 16.65 6.61
CA GLN A 100 -8.08 16.31 7.31
C GLN A 100 -8.24 16.23 8.82
N LYS A 101 -7.45 15.34 9.44
CA LYS A 101 -7.25 15.29 10.89
C LYS A 101 -5.81 15.08 11.23
N THR A 102 -5.41 15.72 12.32
CA THR A 102 -4.10 15.52 12.93
C THR A 102 -4.23 14.54 14.08
N VAL A 103 -3.36 13.54 14.11
CA VAL A 103 -3.29 12.52 15.17
C VAL A 103 -1.85 12.37 15.67
N GLU A 104 -1.70 11.78 16.86
CA GLU A 104 -0.39 11.50 17.46
C GLU A 104 0.04 10.06 17.17
N TRP A 105 1.33 9.75 17.38
CA TRP A 105 1.86 8.40 17.21
C TRP A 105 1.05 7.33 17.97
N LYS A 106 0.60 7.64 19.19
CA LYS A 106 -0.24 6.72 20.00
C LYS A 106 -1.53 6.32 19.30
N ASP A 107 -2.10 7.23 18.49
CA ASP A 107 -3.32 6.97 17.75
C ASP A 107 -3.02 6.13 16.51
N MET A 108 -1.89 6.40 15.83
CA MET A 108 -1.39 5.59 14.70
C MET A 108 -1.16 4.13 15.10
N MET A 109 -0.64 3.87 16.30
CA MET A 109 -0.46 2.51 16.83
C MET A 109 -1.78 1.74 17.04
N ASN A 110 -2.93 2.42 17.10
CA ASN A 110 -4.23 1.82 17.32
C ASN A 110 -5.15 1.91 16.09
N GLY A 111 -4.67 2.49 14.99
CA GLY A 111 -5.45 2.70 13.78
C GLY A 111 -5.15 1.67 12.69
N ILE A 112 -6.14 1.45 11.83
CA ILE A 112 -5.98 0.66 10.60
C ILE A 112 -6.36 1.47 9.38
N ILE A 113 -5.81 1.10 8.22
CA ILE A 113 -6.31 1.48 6.89
C ILE A 113 -6.89 0.26 6.17
N THR A 114 -8.09 0.38 5.61
CA THR A 114 -8.71 -0.68 4.80
C THR A 114 -8.25 -0.60 3.34
N GLU A 115 -8.52 -1.65 2.54
CA GLU A 115 -8.18 -1.67 1.11
C GLU A 115 -8.86 -0.51 0.35
N GLU A 116 -10.05 -0.09 0.79
CA GLU A 116 -10.77 1.06 0.25
C GLU A 116 -10.24 2.42 0.76
N LYS A 117 -9.01 2.45 1.29
CA LYS A 117 -8.32 3.63 1.83
C LYS A 117 -9.11 4.34 2.92
N ARG A 118 -9.84 3.59 3.75
CA ARG A 118 -10.54 4.13 4.90
C ARG A 118 -9.71 3.90 6.15
N ILE A 119 -9.40 4.99 6.86
CA ILE A 119 -8.76 4.93 8.17
C ILE A 119 -9.79 4.86 9.28
N ILE A 120 -9.59 3.91 10.19
CA ILE A 120 -10.44 3.66 11.36
C ILE A 120 -9.58 3.74 12.63
N PHE A 121 -10.07 4.50 13.61
CA PHE A 121 -9.47 4.62 14.94
C PHE A 121 -10.48 4.21 16.01
N PRO A 122 -10.44 2.97 16.53
CA PRO A 122 -11.41 2.51 17.53
C PRO A 122 -11.35 3.33 18.83
N ASN A 123 -10.20 3.94 19.13
CA ASN A 123 -9.95 4.75 20.32
C ASN A 123 -10.31 6.23 20.15
N LEU A 124 -10.69 6.69 18.94
CA LEU A 124 -10.99 8.09 18.66
C LEU A 124 -12.44 8.31 18.22
N PRO A 125 -12.98 9.54 18.39
CA PRO A 125 -14.30 9.90 17.86
C PRO A 125 -14.37 9.65 16.35
N ARG A 126 -15.58 9.34 15.85
CA ARG A 126 -15.83 9.07 14.42
C ARG A 126 -15.37 10.17 13.46
N ALA A 127 -15.23 11.41 13.93
CA ALA A 127 -14.67 12.49 13.12
C ALA A 127 -13.21 12.23 12.70
N PHE A 128 -12.49 11.32 13.37
CA PHE A 128 -11.15 10.89 12.99
C PHE A 128 -11.15 9.72 12.01
N TRP A 129 -12.33 9.17 11.68
CA TRP A 129 -12.44 8.06 10.75
C TRP A 129 -12.58 8.62 9.34
N ILE A 130 -11.49 8.55 8.60
CA ILE A 130 -11.34 9.28 7.34
C ILE A 130 -11.50 8.29 6.19
N ARG A 131 -12.31 8.66 5.21
CA ARG A 131 -12.53 7.87 3.98
C ARG A 131 -11.66 8.41 2.87
N ASP A 132 -11.40 7.56 1.88
CA ASP A 132 -10.76 7.97 0.62
C ASP A 132 -9.44 8.72 0.87
N VAL A 133 -8.62 8.18 1.78
CA VAL A 133 -7.33 8.74 2.20
C VAL A 133 -6.36 8.71 1.03
N ILE A 134 -5.70 9.84 0.77
CA ILE A 134 -4.72 9.98 -0.30
C ILE A 134 -3.33 10.30 0.22
N LYS A 135 -3.22 10.87 1.42
CA LYS A 135 -1.96 11.37 1.96
C LYS A 135 -1.91 11.32 3.48
N ILE A 136 -0.73 11.03 4.02
CA ILE A 136 -0.36 11.22 5.41
C ILE A 136 0.88 12.12 5.43
N GLU A 137 0.75 13.32 5.98
CA GLU A 137 1.88 14.21 6.22
C GLU A 137 2.50 13.94 7.59
N VAL A 138 3.82 14.06 7.67
CA VAL A 138 4.61 13.89 8.88
C VAL A 138 5.15 15.26 9.26
N MET A 139 4.82 15.72 10.47
CA MET A 139 5.19 17.03 11.02
C MET A 139 6.22 16.92 12.13
#